data_AF-A0A953M4C7-F1
#
_entry.id   AF-A0A953M4C7-F1
#
_cell.length_a   1.000
_cell.length_b   1.000
_cell.length_c   1.000
_cell.angle_alpha   90.00
_cell.angle_beta   90.00
_cell.angle_gamma   90.00
#
_symmetry.space_group_name_H-M   'P 1'
#
loop_
_entity.id
_entity.type
_entity.pdbx_description
1 polymer ?
#
loop_
_entity_poly.entity_id
_entity_poly.type
_entity_poly.pdbx_seq_one_letter_code
_entity_poly.pdbx_strand_id
1 'polypeptide(L)'
;MKKQIGELAGLVEAHDPPTLGAYLASLDPVEQRLRDRWTARSMYHAEFDRIWVTQADPLSLTAEHMEQVRDAIFFQRPLKDQSHLVGRCSLVSGHKRCPIGERIAQRFRVFQQVNHLRVVLDDSTERPLRKEERDAIAAALLTEGDLTIARAKKAAGLPRGCTLSIERGGEKKLVGHRTDAKLRKVFGPDRWDTMNESDKDAVVHAVRSFRQQDGLRQHGVKAWGLSAASADEFSHVLIEEGHAAHCRAALERLTARMEHDGLSYSEARK
;
A
#
# COMPACT_ATOMS: atom_id res chain seq x y z
N MET A 1 -5.64 8.91 22.04
CA MET A 1 -6.69 8.59 21.07
C MET A 1 -6.81 7.10 20.78
N LYS A 2 -6.01 6.45 19.90
CA LYS A 2 -6.21 5.01 19.55
C LYS A 2 -6.21 4.06 20.75
N LYS A 3 -5.27 4.24 21.69
CA LYS A 3 -5.22 3.46 22.94
C LYS A 3 -6.49 3.61 23.78
N GLN A 4 -6.95 4.85 23.98
CA GLN A 4 -8.16 5.17 24.75
C GLN A 4 -9.44 4.60 24.10
N ILE A 5 -9.51 4.57 22.77
CA ILE A 5 -10.61 3.93 22.04
C ILE A 5 -10.63 2.41 22.34
N GLY A 6 -9.46 1.77 22.31
CA GLY A 6 -9.34 0.34 22.61
C GLY A 6 -9.66 0.01 24.07
N GLU A 7 -9.17 0.82 25.01
CA GLU A 7 -9.50 0.71 26.44
C GLU A 7 -11.01 0.84 26.67
N LEU A 8 -11.65 1.85 26.07
CA LEU A 8 -13.10 2.03 26.17
C LEU A 8 -13.87 0.87 25.52
N ALA A 9 -13.39 0.34 24.38
CA ALA A 9 -14.01 -0.80 23.72
C ALA A 9 -14.04 -2.03 24.64
N GLY A 10 -12.94 -2.33 25.32
CA GLY A 10 -12.88 -3.44 26.27
C GLY A 10 -13.82 -3.24 27.46
N LEU A 11 -13.97 -2.01 27.96
CA LEU A 11 -14.91 -1.69 29.05
C LEU A 11 -16.37 -1.86 28.61
N VAL A 12 -16.71 -1.44 27.39
CA VAL A 12 -18.05 -1.62 26.82
C VAL A 12 -18.36 -3.11 26.60
N GLU A 13 -17.40 -3.88 26.07
CA GLU A 13 -17.57 -5.31 25.83
C GLU A 13 -17.72 -6.12 27.12
N ALA A 14 -17.06 -5.69 28.20
CA ALA A 14 -17.18 -6.31 29.53
C ALA A 14 -18.46 -5.90 30.30
N HIS A 15 -19.21 -4.91 29.83
CA HIS A 15 -20.43 -4.44 30.45
C HIS A 15 -21.64 -5.28 30.01
N ASP A 16 -22.66 -5.41 30.87
CA ASP A 16 -23.93 -6.06 30.51
C ASP A 16 -25.11 -5.06 30.67
N PRO A 17 -25.83 -4.72 29.58
CA PRO A 17 -25.60 -5.15 28.21
C PRO A 17 -24.33 -4.52 27.61
N PRO A 18 -23.70 -5.17 26.61
CA PRO A 18 -22.44 -4.71 26.00
C PRO A 18 -22.70 -3.60 24.97
N THR A 19 -23.23 -2.46 25.42
CA THR A 19 -23.42 -1.26 24.60
C THR A 19 -22.76 -0.04 25.21
N LEU A 20 -22.37 0.89 24.34
CA LEU A 20 -21.72 2.11 24.77
C LEU A 20 -22.67 2.93 25.66
N GLY A 21 -23.94 3.07 25.28
CA GLY A 21 -24.93 3.77 26.07
C GLY A 21 -25.16 3.16 27.45
N ALA A 22 -25.23 1.83 27.56
CA ALA A 22 -25.41 1.16 28.85
C ALA A 22 -24.19 1.34 29.76
N TYR A 23 -22.99 1.15 29.22
CA TYR A 23 -21.75 1.42 29.97
C TYR A 23 -21.69 2.88 30.43
N LEU A 24 -21.95 3.85 29.55
CA LEU A 24 -21.92 5.27 29.93
C LEU A 24 -22.99 5.63 30.95
N ALA A 25 -24.17 5.00 30.91
CA ALA A 25 -25.23 5.19 31.90
C ALA A 25 -24.88 4.60 33.28
N SER A 26 -23.98 3.61 33.34
CA SER A 26 -23.52 3.01 34.59
C SER A 26 -22.53 3.89 35.38
N LEU A 27 -21.94 4.90 34.73
CA LEU A 27 -20.92 5.75 35.33
C LEU A 27 -21.54 6.87 36.17
N ASP A 28 -20.94 7.17 37.32
CA ASP A 28 -21.25 8.38 38.07
C ASP A 28 -20.64 9.61 37.35
N PRO A 29 -21.45 10.58 36.87
CA PRO A 29 -20.96 11.78 36.21
C PRO A 29 -20.08 12.68 37.08
N VAL A 30 -20.17 12.57 38.41
CA VAL A 30 -19.38 13.36 39.37
C VAL A 30 -17.96 12.80 39.48
N GLU A 31 -17.82 11.48 39.50
CA GLU A 31 -16.52 10.81 39.55
C GLU A 31 -15.89 10.66 38.16
N GLN A 32 -16.73 10.40 37.15
CA GLN A 32 -16.32 10.06 35.80
C GLN A 32 -17.14 10.81 34.77
N ARG A 33 -16.51 11.79 34.13
CA ARG A 33 -17.13 12.54 33.04
C ARG A 33 -17.54 11.61 31.88
N LEU A 34 -18.79 11.74 31.43
CA LEU A 34 -19.32 10.99 30.27
C LEU A 34 -18.82 11.56 28.94
N ARG A 35 -18.74 12.89 28.84
CA ARG A 35 -18.22 13.61 27.65
C ARG A 35 -16.69 13.59 27.59
N ASP A 36 -16.14 13.95 26.42
CA ASP A 36 -14.70 13.97 26.13
C ASP A 36 -14.03 12.58 26.11
N ARG A 37 -14.81 11.56 25.74
CA ARG A 37 -14.32 10.19 25.53
C ARG A 37 -14.19 9.91 24.03
N TRP A 38 -13.09 9.27 23.65
CA TRP A 38 -12.86 8.85 22.28
C TRP A 38 -13.58 7.53 22.01
N THR A 39 -14.65 7.58 21.23
CA THR A 39 -15.48 6.42 20.86
C THR A 39 -15.16 5.95 19.45
N ALA A 40 -15.17 4.64 19.22
CA ALA A 40 -15.14 4.10 17.87
C ALA A 40 -16.53 4.11 17.24
N ARG A 41 -16.61 4.35 15.93
CA ARG A 41 -17.87 4.27 15.18
C ARG A 41 -18.51 2.87 15.24
N SER A 42 -17.70 1.81 15.35
CA SER A 42 -18.18 0.44 15.51
C SER A 42 -19.01 0.22 16.78
N MET A 43 -18.74 0.96 17.87
CA MET A 43 -19.51 0.89 19.10
C MET A 43 -20.96 1.32 18.88
N TYR A 44 -21.15 2.43 18.15
CA TYR A 44 -22.48 2.93 17.80
C TYR A 44 -23.22 2.01 16.82
N HIS A 45 -22.53 1.39 15.86
CA HIS A 45 -23.15 0.38 14.98
C HIS A 45 -23.67 -0.82 15.78
N ALA A 46 -22.83 -1.39 16.65
CA ALA A 46 -23.22 -2.53 17.48
C ALA A 46 -24.40 -2.19 18.41
N GLU A 47 -24.39 -1.01 19.02
CA GLU A 47 -25.49 -0.54 19.84
C GLU A 47 -26.77 -0.30 19.03
N PHE A 48 -26.68 0.35 17.87
CA PHE A 48 -27.80 0.56 16.95
C PHE A 48 -28.43 -0.79 16.54
N ASP A 49 -27.62 -1.75 16.13
CA ASP A 49 -28.09 -3.07 15.70
C ASP A 49 -28.83 -3.79 16.85
N ARG A 50 -28.35 -3.68 18.10
CA ARG A 50 -29.04 -4.25 19.28
C ARG A 50 -30.34 -3.53 19.62
N ILE A 51 -30.36 -2.20 19.57
CA ILE A 51 -31.58 -1.41 19.79
C ILE A 51 -32.61 -1.79 18.73
N TRP A 52 -32.21 -1.89 17.47
CA TRP A 52 -33.07 -2.25 16.36
C TRP A 52 -33.73 -3.61 16.57
N VAL A 53 -32.94 -4.64 16.88
CA VAL A 53 -33.45 -5.99 17.16
C VAL A 53 -34.50 -6.01 18.29
N THR A 54 -34.33 -5.15 19.30
CA THR A 54 -35.24 -5.12 20.45
C THR A 54 -36.51 -4.30 20.18
N GLN A 55 -36.40 -3.21 19.42
CA GLN A 55 -37.46 -2.21 19.25
C GLN A 55 -38.23 -2.35 17.94
N ALA A 56 -37.73 -3.11 16.96
CA ALA A 56 -38.36 -3.21 15.65
C ALA A 56 -39.78 -3.80 15.72
N ASP A 57 -39.96 -4.95 16.37
CA ASP A 57 -41.27 -5.61 16.43
C ASP A 57 -42.31 -4.78 17.22
N PRO A 58 -42.02 -4.28 18.44
CA PRO A 58 -42.99 -3.49 19.21
C PRO A 58 -43.42 -2.19 18.51
N LEU A 59 -42.55 -1.61 17.69
CA LEU A 59 -42.81 -0.36 16.98
C LEU A 59 -43.22 -0.57 15.51
N SER A 60 -43.41 -1.82 15.07
CA SER A 60 -43.77 -2.16 13.69
C SER A 60 -42.80 -1.59 12.65
N LEU A 61 -41.50 -1.55 12.97
CA LEU A 61 -40.46 -1.05 12.07
C LEU A 61 -40.11 -2.12 11.01
N THR A 62 -39.90 -1.65 9.79
CA THR A 62 -39.57 -2.50 8.63
C THR A 62 -38.09 -2.40 8.28
N ALA A 63 -37.61 -3.30 7.41
CA ALA A 63 -36.24 -3.23 6.88
C ALA A 63 -35.94 -1.89 6.16
N GLU A 64 -36.94 -1.28 5.52
CA GLU A 64 -36.78 0.03 4.88
C GLU A 64 -36.53 1.14 5.92
N HIS A 65 -37.26 1.13 7.04
CA HIS A 65 -37.00 2.06 8.13
C HIS A 65 -35.58 1.86 8.71
N MET A 66 -35.10 0.62 8.77
CA MET A 66 -33.75 0.32 9.23
C MET A 66 -32.71 0.99 8.34
N GLU A 67 -32.85 0.83 7.03
CA GLU A 67 -31.94 1.40 6.05
C GLU A 67 -31.93 2.92 6.12
N GLN A 68 -33.11 3.55 6.17
CA GLN A 68 -33.24 5.00 6.28
C GLN A 68 -32.58 5.57 7.54
N VAL A 69 -32.83 4.97 8.70
CA VAL A 69 -32.24 5.45 9.97
C VAL A 69 -30.73 5.16 10.02
N ARG A 70 -30.31 3.97 9.55
CA ARG A 70 -28.88 3.62 9.49
C ARG A 70 -28.13 4.56 8.56
N ASP A 71 -28.70 4.90 7.41
CA ASP A 71 -28.12 5.88 6.50
C ASP A 71 -28.10 7.28 7.16
N ALA A 72 -29.19 7.75 7.75
CA ALA A 72 -29.24 9.05 8.41
C ALA A 72 -28.19 9.22 9.53
N ILE A 73 -27.94 8.18 10.33
CA ILE A 73 -26.98 8.23 11.44
C ILE A 73 -25.54 8.03 10.96
N PHE A 74 -25.32 7.12 10.02
CA PHE A 74 -23.99 6.61 9.71
C PHE A 74 -23.48 7.04 8.33
N PHE A 75 -24.29 7.58 7.44
CA PHE A 75 -23.82 8.02 6.13
C PHE A 75 -22.70 9.05 6.29
N GLN A 76 -21.57 8.78 5.63
CA GLN A 76 -20.46 9.70 5.56
C GLN A 76 -20.11 9.91 4.09
N ARG A 77 -20.07 11.18 3.67
CA ARG A 77 -19.66 11.51 2.31
C ARG A 77 -18.25 10.97 2.07
N PRO A 78 -18.00 10.32 0.92
CA PRO A 78 -16.66 9.90 0.57
C PRO A 78 -15.74 11.12 0.51
N LEU A 79 -14.45 10.91 0.78
CA LEU A 79 -13.46 11.96 0.67
C LEU A 79 -13.48 12.56 -0.75
N LYS A 80 -13.38 13.89 -0.81
CA LYS A 80 -13.35 14.65 -2.06
C LYS A 80 -12.12 14.24 -2.87
N ASP A 81 -12.30 14.03 -4.17
CA ASP A 81 -11.19 13.73 -5.07
C ASP A 81 -10.17 14.88 -5.09
N GLN A 82 -8.92 14.54 -4.75
CA GLN A 82 -7.77 15.45 -4.73
C GLN A 82 -6.87 15.28 -5.95
N SER A 83 -7.32 14.58 -7.00
CA SER A 83 -6.55 14.36 -8.22
C SER A 83 -6.06 15.66 -8.87
N HIS A 84 -6.75 16.78 -8.68
CA HIS A 84 -6.38 18.11 -9.16
C HIS A 84 -5.17 18.73 -8.44
N LEU A 85 -4.88 18.29 -7.21
CA LEU A 85 -3.70 18.72 -6.43
C LEU A 85 -2.41 18.00 -6.84
N VAL A 86 -2.51 16.96 -7.68
CA VAL A 86 -1.34 16.22 -8.15
C VAL A 86 -0.49 17.12 -9.04
N GLY A 87 0.78 17.29 -8.65
CA GLY A 87 1.75 18.10 -9.39
C GLY A 87 1.99 17.62 -10.82
N ARG A 88 2.45 18.52 -11.67
CA ARG A 88 2.79 18.24 -13.07
C ARG A 88 4.21 17.67 -13.19
N CYS A 89 4.44 16.92 -14.26
CA CYS A 89 5.75 16.42 -14.65
C CYS A 89 6.63 17.55 -15.19
N SER A 90 7.90 17.57 -14.80
CA SER A 90 8.86 18.58 -15.30
C SER A 90 9.44 18.25 -16.69
N LEU A 91 9.35 16.99 -17.14
CA LEU A 91 9.95 16.54 -18.41
C LEU A 91 8.94 16.49 -19.56
N VAL A 92 7.66 16.31 -19.25
CA VAL A 92 6.59 16.24 -20.26
C VAL A 92 5.47 17.16 -19.83
N SER A 93 5.31 18.26 -20.56
CA SER A 93 4.28 19.26 -20.28
C SER A 93 2.87 18.65 -20.36
N GLY A 94 1.92 19.22 -19.61
CA GLY A 94 0.53 18.78 -19.57
C GLY A 94 0.25 17.53 -18.75
N HIS A 95 1.26 16.70 -18.44
CA HIS A 95 1.06 15.42 -17.75
C HIS A 95 1.19 15.54 -16.23
N LYS A 96 0.32 14.84 -15.49
CA LYS A 96 0.42 14.69 -14.03
C LYS A 96 1.50 13.68 -13.65
N ARG A 97 2.08 13.84 -12.46
CA ARG A 97 3.06 12.91 -11.91
C ARG A 97 2.49 11.50 -11.76
N CYS A 98 3.34 10.50 -11.97
CA CYS A 98 2.98 9.10 -11.85
C CYS A 98 2.84 8.73 -10.38
N PRO A 99 1.80 8.00 -9.97
CA PRO A 99 1.70 7.48 -8.60
C PRO A 99 2.85 6.51 -8.27
N ILE A 100 3.40 6.57 -7.06
CA ILE A 100 4.58 5.75 -6.66
C ILE A 100 4.26 4.25 -6.67
N GLY A 101 3.00 3.90 -6.42
CA GLY A 101 2.52 2.52 -6.46
C GLY A 101 2.52 1.87 -7.84
N GLU A 102 2.58 2.64 -8.92
CA GLU A 102 2.60 2.12 -10.28
C GLU A 102 3.87 1.32 -10.58
N ARG A 103 3.72 0.26 -11.39
CA ARG A 103 4.84 -0.66 -11.71
C ARG A 103 6.01 0.07 -12.33
N ILE A 104 5.77 0.99 -13.27
CA ILE A 104 6.85 1.75 -13.88
C ILE A 104 7.59 2.66 -12.89
N ALA A 105 6.90 3.22 -11.89
CA ALA A 105 7.53 4.06 -10.88
C ALA A 105 8.42 3.22 -9.94
N GLN A 106 7.97 2.02 -9.59
CA GLN A 106 8.74 1.04 -8.82
C GLN A 106 9.98 0.57 -9.59
N ARG A 107 9.84 0.23 -10.88
CA ARG A 107 10.96 -0.13 -11.76
C ARG A 107 11.98 1.01 -11.87
N PHE A 108 11.53 2.23 -12.14
CA PHE A 108 12.40 3.41 -12.20
C PHE A 108 13.21 3.59 -10.91
N ARG A 109 12.57 3.45 -9.74
CA ARG A 109 13.23 3.54 -8.43
C ARG A 109 14.33 2.49 -8.28
N VAL A 110 14.07 1.25 -8.70
CA VAL A 110 15.04 0.15 -8.66
C VAL A 110 16.25 0.49 -9.52
N PHE A 111 16.07 0.81 -10.81
CA PHE A 111 17.20 1.11 -11.70
C PHE A 111 17.96 2.37 -11.28
N GLN A 112 17.26 3.38 -10.77
CA GLN A 112 17.91 4.58 -10.21
C GLN A 112 18.82 4.23 -9.03
N GLN A 113 18.32 3.43 -8.11
CA GLN A 113 19.10 3.00 -6.95
C GLN A 113 20.30 2.17 -7.39
N VAL A 114 20.10 1.13 -8.22
CA VAL A 114 21.17 0.21 -8.62
C VAL A 114 22.25 0.92 -9.46
N ASN A 115 21.88 1.78 -10.41
CA ASN A 115 22.86 2.49 -11.24
C ASN A 115 23.70 3.51 -10.45
N HIS A 116 23.19 3.99 -9.32
CA HIS A 116 23.92 4.86 -8.40
C HIS A 116 24.80 4.11 -7.41
N LEU A 117 24.67 2.79 -7.28
CA LEU A 117 25.53 1.99 -6.40
C LEU A 117 26.98 2.02 -6.91
N ARG A 118 27.91 2.13 -5.94
CA ARG A 118 29.34 1.96 -6.16
C ARG A 118 29.84 0.87 -5.24
N VAL A 119 30.74 0.05 -5.76
CA VAL A 119 31.44 -0.98 -5.00
C VAL A 119 32.74 -0.35 -4.50
N VAL A 120 32.90 -0.36 -3.18
CA VAL A 120 34.12 0.03 -2.48
C VAL A 120 34.88 -1.24 -2.16
N LEU A 121 36.09 -1.38 -2.69
CA LEU A 121 36.97 -2.51 -2.44
C LEU A 121 37.80 -2.28 -1.15
N ASP A 122 38.48 -3.33 -0.69
CA ASP A 122 39.28 -3.29 0.55
C ASP A 122 40.44 -2.29 0.49
N ASP A 123 40.94 -2.02 -0.72
CA ASP A 123 41.95 -1.00 -1.01
C ASP A 123 41.37 0.43 -1.06
N SER A 124 40.12 0.61 -0.64
CA SER A 124 39.35 1.87 -0.70
C SER A 124 39.11 2.40 -2.11
N THR A 125 39.37 1.63 -3.16
CA THR A 125 39.01 2.03 -4.53
C THR A 125 37.51 1.89 -4.75
N GLU A 126 36.95 2.85 -5.48
CA GLU A 126 35.54 2.85 -5.83
C GLU A 126 35.35 2.62 -7.31
N ARG A 127 34.45 1.69 -7.66
CA ARG A 127 34.05 1.45 -9.04
C ARG A 127 32.53 1.34 -9.18
N PRO A 128 31.98 1.64 -10.37
CA PRO A 128 30.59 1.28 -10.68
C PRO A 128 30.40 -0.25 -10.68
N LEU A 129 29.14 -0.66 -10.51
CA LEU A 129 28.73 -2.04 -10.75
C LEU A 129 28.94 -2.40 -12.22
N ARG A 130 29.42 -3.62 -12.47
CA ARG A 130 29.46 -4.21 -13.81
C ARG A 130 28.04 -4.52 -14.27
N LYS A 131 27.86 -4.73 -15.58
CA LYS A 131 26.55 -5.02 -16.16
C LYS A 131 25.93 -6.26 -15.52
N GLU A 132 26.69 -7.33 -15.38
CA GLU A 132 26.23 -8.60 -14.82
C GLU A 132 25.84 -8.45 -13.33
N GLU A 133 26.63 -7.70 -12.57
CA GLU A 133 26.38 -7.41 -11.15
C GLU A 133 25.10 -6.57 -10.98
N ARG A 134 24.93 -5.55 -11.82
CA ARG A 134 23.74 -4.69 -11.85
C ARG A 134 22.50 -5.50 -12.21
N ASP A 135 22.56 -6.27 -13.28
CA ASP A 135 21.40 -7.00 -13.79
C ASP A 135 20.95 -8.07 -12.78
N ALA A 136 21.90 -8.73 -12.08
CA ALA A 136 21.59 -9.66 -11.01
C ALA A 136 20.90 -8.99 -9.80
N ILE A 137 21.39 -7.82 -9.34
CA ILE A 137 20.75 -7.08 -8.24
C ILE A 137 19.38 -6.56 -8.67
N ALA A 138 19.26 -6.00 -9.87
CA ALA A 138 18.00 -5.49 -10.40
C ALA A 138 16.95 -6.61 -10.52
N ALA A 139 17.31 -7.77 -11.08
CA ALA A 139 16.42 -8.92 -11.18
C ALA A 139 15.92 -9.39 -9.81
N ALA A 140 16.80 -9.45 -8.81
CA ALA A 140 16.42 -9.83 -7.45
C ALA A 140 15.47 -8.78 -6.81
N LEU A 141 15.74 -7.47 -7.00
CA LEU A 141 14.88 -6.40 -6.49
C LEU A 141 13.50 -6.34 -7.16
N LEU A 142 13.42 -6.69 -8.45
CA LEU A 142 12.17 -6.76 -9.21
C LEU A 142 11.33 -7.97 -8.80
N THR A 143 11.96 -9.05 -8.33
CA THR A 143 11.28 -10.30 -7.98
C THR A 143 10.92 -10.41 -6.50
N GLU A 144 11.90 -10.23 -5.61
CA GLU A 144 11.76 -10.43 -4.16
C GLU A 144 11.26 -9.19 -3.41
N GLY A 145 11.35 -8.00 -4.03
CA GLY A 145 11.07 -6.72 -3.37
C GLY A 145 12.29 -6.19 -2.62
N ASP A 146 12.11 -5.72 -1.37
CA ASP A 146 13.21 -5.17 -0.58
C ASP A 146 14.30 -6.23 -0.31
N LEU A 147 15.56 -5.88 -0.58
CA LEU A 147 16.70 -6.75 -0.31
C LEU A 147 17.63 -6.14 0.72
N THR A 148 18.15 -6.98 1.62
CA THR A 148 19.26 -6.56 2.48
C THR A 148 20.54 -6.42 1.66
N ILE A 149 21.45 -5.56 2.10
CA ILE A 149 22.72 -5.35 1.38
C ILE A 149 23.53 -6.65 1.29
N ALA A 150 23.49 -7.48 2.33
CA ALA A 150 24.12 -8.80 2.30
C ALA A 150 23.55 -9.72 1.20
N ARG A 151 22.22 -9.74 1.02
CA ARG A 151 21.60 -10.50 -0.08
C ARG A 151 21.93 -9.92 -1.45
N ALA A 152 21.95 -8.60 -1.58
CA ALA A 152 22.32 -7.94 -2.83
C ALA A 152 23.77 -8.25 -3.23
N LYS A 153 24.72 -8.21 -2.29
CA LYS A 153 26.12 -8.62 -2.52
C LYS A 153 26.23 -10.08 -2.94
N LYS A 154 25.45 -10.97 -2.32
CA LYS A 154 25.40 -12.39 -2.67
C LYS A 154 24.82 -12.60 -4.07
N ALA A 155 23.75 -11.89 -4.43
CA ALA A 155 23.11 -11.98 -5.75
C ALA A 155 24.06 -11.53 -6.87
N ALA A 156 24.83 -10.47 -6.65
CA ALA A 156 25.83 -9.99 -7.60
C ALA A 156 27.16 -10.79 -7.60
N GLY A 157 27.35 -11.74 -6.69
CA GLY A 157 28.61 -12.49 -6.58
C GLY A 157 29.82 -11.62 -6.21
N LEU A 158 29.61 -10.55 -5.44
CA LEU A 158 30.68 -9.60 -5.11
C LEU A 158 31.76 -10.23 -4.20
N PRO A 159 33.03 -9.78 -4.30
CA PRO A 159 34.13 -10.29 -3.47
C PRO A 159 33.89 -10.14 -1.97
N ARG A 160 34.41 -11.08 -1.17
CA ARG A 160 34.42 -10.96 0.30
C ARG A 160 35.29 -9.76 0.70
N GLY A 161 34.76 -8.87 1.53
CA GLY A 161 35.42 -7.62 1.97
C GLY A 161 34.78 -6.35 1.41
N CYS A 162 34.19 -6.42 0.20
CA CYS A 162 33.64 -5.23 -0.43
C CYS A 162 32.45 -4.62 0.33
N THR A 163 32.35 -3.29 0.27
CA THR A 163 31.23 -2.51 0.77
C THR A 163 30.51 -1.80 -0.37
N LEU A 164 29.21 -1.53 -0.21
CA LEU A 164 28.47 -0.70 -1.16
C LEU A 164 28.42 0.73 -0.64
N SER A 165 28.46 1.73 -1.52
CA SER A 165 28.44 3.16 -1.15
C SER A 165 27.26 3.54 -0.23
N ILE A 166 26.11 2.90 -0.43
CA ILE A 166 24.91 3.00 0.41
C ILE A 166 25.16 2.65 1.89
N GLU A 167 26.08 1.72 2.20
CA GLU A 167 26.40 1.34 3.59
C GLU A 167 27.04 2.50 4.36
N ARG A 168 27.77 3.40 3.69
CA ARG A 168 28.34 4.61 4.31
C ARG A 168 27.26 5.59 4.76
N GLY A 169 26.11 5.59 4.09
CA GLY A 169 24.94 6.38 4.45
C GLY A 169 24.10 5.78 5.59
N GLY A 170 24.49 4.63 6.14
CA GLY A 170 23.77 3.95 7.23
C GLY A 170 22.53 3.18 6.80
N GLU A 171 22.23 3.13 5.49
CA GLU A 171 21.15 2.30 4.96
C GLU A 171 21.54 0.81 4.98
N LYS A 172 20.60 -0.05 5.39
CA LYS A 172 20.84 -1.50 5.54
C LYS A 172 20.14 -2.34 4.47
N LYS A 173 19.30 -1.71 3.65
CA LYS A 173 18.47 -2.39 2.65
C LYS A 173 18.29 -1.55 1.40
N LEU A 174 18.17 -2.24 0.27
CA LEU A 174 17.76 -1.70 -1.02
C LEU A 174 16.24 -1.83 -1.14
N VAL A 175 15.62 -0.81 -1.70
CA VAL A 175 14.18 -0.74 -1.87
C VAL A 175 13.84 -1.32 -3.23
N GLY A 176 13.11 -2.43 -3.25
CA GLY A 176 12.77 -3.13 -4.49
C GLY A 176 11.39 -2.77 -5.03
N HIS A 177 10.92 -3.64 -5.91
CA HIS A 177 9.60 -3.57 -6.52
C HIS A 177 8.53 -4.13 -5.58
N ARG A 178 8.11 -3.33 -4.60
CA ARG A 178 7.19 -3.77 -3.54
C ARG A 178 5.80 -4.14 -4.05
N THR A 179 5.33 -3.48 -5.11
CA THR A 179 4.00 -3.75 -5.69
C THR A 179 3.94 -5.17 -6.26
N ASP A 180 4.78 -5.50 -7.25
CA ASP A 180 4.87 -6.85 -7.80
C ASP A 180 5.21 -7.90 -6.74
N ALA A 181 6.08 -7.63 -5.77
CA ALA A 181 6.37 -8.59 -4.70
C ALA A 181 5.13 -8.92 -3.83
N LYS A 182 4.23 -7.96 -3.62
CA LYS A 182 2.94 -8.20 -2.92
C LYS A 182 1.96 -8.95 -3.80
N LEU A 183 1.80 -8.54 -5.05
CA LEU A 183 0.86 -9.16 -5.98
C LEU A 183 1.28 -10.58 -6.39
N ARG A 184 2.59 -10.84 -6.50
CA ARG A 184 3.14 -12.18 -6.72
C ARG A 184 2.77 -13.15 -5.59
N LYS A 185 2.63 -12.69 -4.35
CA LYS A 185 2.15 -13.54 -3.24
C LYS A 185 0.67 -13.90 -3.39
N VAL A 186 -0.14 -12.96 -3.87
CA VAL A 186 -1.59 -13.12 -4.03
C VAL A 186 -1.95 -14.00 -5.24
N PHE A 187 -1.30 -13.76 -6.38
CA PHE A 187 -1.56 -14.49 -7.63
C PHE A 187 -0.75 -15.79 -7.73
N GLY A 188 0.30 -15.93 -6.93
CA GLY A 188 1.30 -16.99 -7.04
C GLY A 188 2.40 -16.65 -8.07
N PRO A 189 3.63 -17.16 -7.90
CA PRO A 189 4.77 -16.84 -8.77
C PRO A 189 4.52 -17.27 -10.22
N ASP A 190 4.07 -18.51 -10.43
CA ASP A 190 3.89 -19.07 -11.78
C ASP A 190 2.90 -18.26 -12.62
N ARG A 191 1.79 -17.86 -11.99
CA ARG A 191 0.74 -17.08 -12.65
C ARG A 191 1.15 -15.63 -12.84
N TRP A 192 1.71 -14.99 -11.83
CA TRP A 192 2.11 -13.59 -11.93
C TRP A 192 3.21 -13.40 -12.97
N ASP A 193 4.18 -14.31 -13.03
CA ASP A 193 5.35 -14.16 -13.92
C ASP A 193 5.00 -14.43 -15.38
N THR A 194 4.00 -15.27 -15.65
CA THR A 194 3.49 -15.53 -17.01
C THR A 194 2.48 -14.49 -17.51
N MET A 195 1.91 -13.66 -16.64
CA MET A 195 1.03 -12.56 -17.06
C MET A 195 1.79 -11.52 -17.88
N ASN A 196 1.10 -10.96 -18.89
CA ASN A 196 1.66 -9.87 -19.67
C ASN A 196 1.75 -8.57 -18.83
N GLU A 197 2.62 -7.65 -19.27
CA GLU A 197 2.87 -6.41 -18.54
C GLU A 197 1.64 -5.49 -18.45
N SER A 198 0.76 -5.52 -19.47
CA SER A 198 -0.47 -4.73 -19.49
C SER A 198 -1.48 -5.20 -18.44
N ASP A 199 -1.61 -6.51 -18.26
CA ASP A 199 -2.51 -7.12 -17.29
C ASP A 199 -2.01 -6.87 -15.87
N LYS A 200 -0.69 -6.96 -15.64
CA LYS A 200 -0.08 -6.59 -14.36
C LYS A 200 -0.35 -5.11 -14.02
N ASP A 201 -0.22 -4.22 -15.01
CA ASP A 201 -0.54 -2.80 -14.85
C ASP A 201 -2.04 -2.59 -14.57
N ALA A 202 -2.93 -3.36 -15.22
CA ALA A 202 -4.36 -3.31 -14.95
C ALA A 202 -4.72 -3.78 -13.53
N VAL A 203 -4.06 -4.82 -13.02
CA VAL A 203 -4.21 -5.28 -11.64
C VAL A 203 -3.83 -4.16 -10.66
N VAL A 204 -2.66 -3.54 -10.86
CA VAL A 204 -2.21 -2.42 -10.01
C VAL A 204 -3.15 -1.23 -10.09
N HIS A 205 -3.64 -0.91 -11.29
CA HIS A 205 -4.63 0.14 -11.46
C HIS A 205 -5.91 -0.15 -10.67
N ALA A 206 -6.42 -1.38 -10.71
CA ALA A 206 -7.60 -1.76 -9.93
C ALA A 206 -7.37 -1.61 -8.43
N VAL A 207 -6.26 -2.13 -7.88
CA VAL A 207 -5.95 -1.99 -6.45
C VAL A 207 -5.93 -0.53 -6.01
N ARG A 208 -5.49 0.38 -6.89
CA ARG A 208 -5.45 1.83 -6.60
C ARG A 208 -6.78 2.55 -6.81
N SER A 209 -7.62 2.07 -7.72
CA SER A 209 -8.87 2.74 -8.12
C SER A 209 -10.07 2.34 -7.25
N PHE A 210 -10.11 1.10 -6.78
CA PHE A 210 -11.19 0.62 -5.92
C PHE A 210 -11.06 1.18 -4.50
N ARG A 211 -12.12 1.83 -4.00
CA ARG A 211 -12.18 2.36 -2.63
C ARG A 211 -12.78 1.37 -1.63
N GLN A 212 -13.61 0.45 -2.11
CA GLN A 212 -14.27 -0.57 -1.29
C GLN A 212 -13.59 -1.92 -1.52
N GLN A 213 -13.25 -2.59 -0.43
CA GLN A 213 -12.59 -3.90 -0.44
C GLN A 213 -13.45 -4.96 -1.13
N ASP A 214 -14.76 -4.98 -0.86
CA ASP A 214 -15.70 -5.93 -1.49
C ASP A 214 -15.75 -5.77 -3.01
N GLY A 215 -15.74 -4.53 -3.50
CA GLY A 215 -15.70 -4.25 -4.94
C GLY A 215 -14.41 -4.78 -5.59
N LEU A 216 -13.26 -4.58 -4.92
CA LEU A 216 -11.97 -5.09 -5.40
C LEU A 216 -11.92 -6.62 -5.37
N ARG A 217 -12.46 -7.25 -4.32
CA ARG A 217 -12.59 -8.71 -4.18
C ARG A 217 -13.42 -9.30 -5.32
N GLN A 218 -14.62 -8.77 -5.54
CA GLN A 218 -15.52 -9.23 -6.62
C GLN A 218 -14.90 -9.02 -8.00
N HIS A 219 -14.25 -7.87 -8.22
CA HIS A 219 -13.53 -7.61 -9.46
C HIS A 219 -12.38 -8.60 -9.66
N GLY A 220 -11.66 -8.95 -8.60
CA GLY A 220 -10.58 -9.94 -8.64
C GLY A 220 -11.03 -11.33 -9.07
N VAL A 221 -12.17 -11.79 -8.56
CA VAL A 221 -12.79 -13.05 -8.98
C VAL A 221 -13.29 -12.97 -10.43
N LYS A 222 -13.95 -11.88 -10.82
CA LYS A 222 -14.59 -11.76 -12.14
C LYS A 222 -13.59 -11.53 -13.28
N ALA A 223 -12.62 -10.63 -13.09
CA ALA A 223 -11.68 -10.22 -14.13
C ALA A 223 -10.48 -11.17 -14.22
N TRP A 224 -10.00 -11.68 -13.08
CA TRP A 224 -8.81 -12.52 -13.03
C TRP A 224 -9.06 -13.92 -12.46
N GLY A 225 -10.29 -14.34 -12.20
CA GLY A 225 -10.55 -15.72 -11.77
C GLY A 225 -9.79 -16.11 -10.49
N LEU A 226 -9.62 -15.17 -9.56
CA LEU A 226 -8.99 -15.46 -8.27
C LEU A 226 -9.87 -16.38 -7.44
N SER A 227 -9.23 -17.26 -6.66
CA SER A 227 -9.93 -18.07 -5.66
C SER A 227 -10.56 -17.18 -4.58
N ALA A 228 -11.54 -17.67 -3.83
CA ALA A 228 -12.18 -16.89 -2.77
C ALA A 228 -11.19 -16.40 -1.70
N ALA A 229 -10.16 -17.21 -1.40
CA ALA A 229 -9.10 -16.88 -0.46
C ALA A 229 -8.12 -15.85 -1.05
N SER A 230 -7.62 -16.08 -2.27
CA SER A 230 -6.72 -15.13 -2.94
C SER A 230 -7.38 -13.78 -3.22
N ALA A 231 -8.69 -13.77 -3.52
CA ALA A 231 -9.45 -12.54 -3.71
C ALA A 231 -9.65 -11.75 -2.41
N ASP A 232 -9.75 -12.46 -1.27
CA ASP A 232 -9.77 -11.82 0.05
C ASP A 232 -8.42 -11.16 0.36
N GLU A 233 -7.31 -11.89 0.18
CA GLU A 233 -5.96 -11.32 0.32
C GLU A 233 -5.73 -10.14 -0.64
N PHE A 234 -6.20 -10.25 -1.89
CA PHE A 234 -6.12 -9.20 -2.90
C PHE A 234 -6.80 -7.91 -2.45
N SER A 235 -7.97 -8.02 -1.82
CA SER A 235 -8.74 -6.86 -1.36
C SER A 235 -8.06 -6.07 -0.24
N HIS A 236 -7.13 -6.71 0.47
CA HIS A 236 -6.34 -6.12 1.55
C HIS A 236 -4.95 -5.64 1.10
N VAL A 237 -4.61 -5.75 -0.19
CA VAL A 237 -3.31 -5.29 -0.69
C VAL A 237 -3.21 -3.77 -0.61
N LEU A 238 -2.35 -3.29 0.27
CA LEU A 238 -2.00 -1.88 0.36
C LEU A 238 -0.75 -1.59 -0.48
N ILE A 239 -0.87 -0.66 -1.42
CA ILE A 239 0.25 -0.17 -2.26
C ILE A 239 0.73 1.18 -1.73
N GLU A 240 1.98 1.54 -2.01
CA GLU A 240 2.57 2.83 -1.63
C GLU A 240 1.77 4.01 -2.20
N GLU A 241 1.37 4.91 -1.31
CA GLU A 241 0.70 6.17 -1.65
C GLU A 241 1.71 7.27 -2.00
N GLY A 242 1.27 8.26 -2.78
CA GLY A 242 2.10 9.39 -3.20
C GLY A 242 2.42 9.35 -4.70
N HIS A 243 3.24 10.32 -5.14
CA HIS A 243 3.54 10.54 -6.55
C HIS A 243 5.06 10.69 -6.76
N ALA A 244 5.56 10.03 -7.81
CA ALA A 244 6.92 10.14 -8.29
C ALA A 244 7.22 11.54 -8.83
N ALA A 245 8.50 11.83 -9.09
CA ALA A 245 8.91 13.12 -9.63
C ALA A 245 8.36 13.41 -11.04
N HIS A 246 8.15 12.38 -11.85
CA HIS A 246 7.80 12.47 -13.27
C HIS A 246 6.51 11.71 -13.62
N CYS A 247 5.93 11.99 -14.79
CA CYS A 247 4.78 11.25 -15.31
C CYS A 247 5.16 9.86 -15.85
N ARG A 248 4.16 8.99 -16.06
CA ARG A 248 4.34 7.63 -16.61
C ARG A 248 5.19 7.63 -17.90
N ALA A 249 4.82 8.43 -18.89
CA ALA A 249 5.54 8.50 -20.18
C ALA A 249 7.02 8.91 -20.03
N ALA A 250 7.34 9.80 -19.10
CA ALA A 250 8.72 10.17 -18.81
C ALA A 250 9.48 9.02 -18.13
N LEU A 251 8.85 8.34 -17.17
CA LEU A 251 9.44 7.22 -16.47
C LEU A 251 9.70 6.03 -17.41
N GLU A 252 8.83 5.76 -18.38
CA GLU A 252 9.03 4.72 -19.40
C GLU A 252 10.32 4.98 -20.20
N ARG A 253 10.48 6.20 -20.72
CA ARG A 253 11.68 6.59 -21.49
C ARG A 253 12.95 6.55 -20.65
N LEU A 254 12.89 7.07 -19.41
CA LEU A 254 14.03 7.06 -18.50
C LEU A 254 14.43 5.64 -18.11
N THR A 255 13.46 4.81 -17.73
CA THR A 255 13.72 3.43 -17.29
C THR A 255 14.33 2.61 -18.42
N ALA A 256 13.83 2.73 -19.65
CA ALA A 256 14.38 2.03 -20.80
C ALA A 256 15.87 2.32 -21.03
N ARG A 257 16.28 3.60 -20.95
CA ARG A 257 17.69 4.00 -21.06
C ARG A 257 18.52 3.51 -19.87
N MET A 258 17.99 3.61 -18.66
CA MET A 258 18.70 3.19 -17.44
C MET A 258 18.90 1.67 -17.37
N GLU A 259 17.94 0.90 -17.89
CA GLU A 259 17.98 -0.56 -17.98
C GLU A 259 18.95 -1.02 -19.07
N HIS A 260 18.84 -0.48 -20.29
CA HIS A 260 19.67 -0.91 -21.43
C HIS A 260 21.12 -0.42 -21.31
N ASP A 261 21.30 0.88 -21.05
CA ASP A 261 22.62 1.52 -21.11
C ASP A 261 23.32 1.55 -19.74
N GLY A 262 22.60 1.26 -18.65
CA GLY A 262 23.14 1.35 -17.29
C GLY A 262 23.42 2.78 -16.82
N LEU A 263 22.82 3.77 -17.47
CA LEU A 263 23.06 5.19 -17.21
C LEU A 263 22.53 5.64 -15.86
N SER A 264 23.20 6.62 -15.26
CA SER A 264 22.66 7.33 -14.10
C SER A 264 21.40 8.13 -14.49
N TYR A 265 20.58 8.49 -13.50
CA TYR A 265 19.40 9.32 -13.75
C TYR A 265 19.75 10.66 -14.44
N SER A 266 20.87 11.28 -14.06
CA SER A 266 21.35 12.53 -14.66
C SER A 266 21.72 12.40 -16.14
N GLU A 267 22.25 11.26 -16.55
CA GLU A 267 22.64 10.99 -17.93
C GLU A 267 21.43 10.57 -18.76
N ALA A 268 20.55 9.72 -18.21
CA ALA A 268 19.32 9.28 -18.88
C ALA A 268 18.33 10.44 -19.12
N ARG A 269 18.46 11.53 -18.35
CA ARG A 269 17.64 12.74 -18.52
C ARG A 269 18.09 13.64 -19.69
N LYS A 270 19.36 13.55 -20.10
CA LYS A 270 19.91 14.33 -21.23
C LYS A 270 19.50 13.71 -22.55
#